data_AF-A0A672MLQ7-F1
#
_entry.id   AF-A0A672MLQ7-F1
#
_cell.length_a   1.000
_cell.length_b   1.000
_cell.length_c   1.000
_cell.angle_alpha   90.00
_cell.angle_beta   90.00
_cell.angle_gamma   90.00
#
_symmetry.space_group_name_H-M   'P 1'
#
loop_
_entity.id
_entity.type
_entity.pdbx_description
1 polymer ?
#
loop_
_entity_poly.entity_id
_entity_poly.type
_entity_poly.pdbx_seq_one_letter_code
_entity_poly.pdbx_strand_id
1 'polypeptide(L)'
;MVSIKRLTSLFSVSWEQTLICLGSLFVTLFILLVIRQLVKQRRPRGFPPGPTPLPMIGNILSLATEPHVYMKSLDLGGISTVILNGYDAIKECLYHQSEVFADRPSLPLFQKMTKMGGLLNCKYGRGWMEHHKLAVNCFRFFGSGQRMFGRISEECLFFLHAVEQHQGKPFNPKHLVTNAVSNITNLIIFGQRFTYDDSDFQHMIEIFSENVELAASGWAFLYNAFPWMEYVPFGKHQKLFRNANKVYDFLLQIIKRFSQDRVPQSPQHYIDAYLDEMEQSATDKATSFSQDNLIFSVGELIIAGTETTTNCLRWAMLYMALYPRIQEKVQMEIDCILNGRPPALEDKQRMPYVEAVLHEVLRFCNVVPLGIFRATSQDAVVRGYTIPRGTMVITNLYSVHFDEKYWSDPSIFCPERFLDCNGKFVRHEAFLPFSIGKRHCLGEQLARLEMFLFFTTLLQRFHLQFPEGFIPSLSPKLGMTLQPRSYSICKFELQYF
;
A
#
# COMPACT_ATOMS: atom_id res chain seq x y z
N MET A 1 1.31 -60.21 -56.85
CA MET A 1 1.42 -59.86 -55.42
C MET A 1 2.80 -59.26 -55.17
N VAL A 2 2.92 -57.92 -55.24
CA VAL A 2 4.13 -57.19 -54.90
C VAL A 2 4.13 -56.92 -53.40
N SER A 3 5.24 -57.24 -52.75
CA SER A 3 5.43 -57.33 -51.31
C SER A 3 5.26 -55.99 -50.59
N ILE A 4 4.33 -55.95 -49.63
CA ILE A 4 4.05 -54.83 -48.69
C ILE A 4 5.20 -54.60 -47.67
N LYS A 5 6.32 -55.32 -47.76
CA LYS A 5 7.44 -55.20 -46.81
C LYS A 5 8.43 -54.04 -47.05
N ARG A 6 8.22 -53.18 -48.06
CA ARG A 6 9.19 -52.11 -48.41
C ARG A 6 8.83 -50.69 -47.94
N LEU A 7 7.75 -50.51 -47.19
CA LEU A 7 7.31 -49.19 -46.71
C LEU A 7 7.58 -48.91 -45.22
N THR A 8 8.05 -49.88 -44.45
CA THR A 8 8.34 -49.71 -43.00
C THR A 8 9.79 -49.36 -42.68
N SER A 9 10.69 -49.27 -43.66
CA SER A 9 12.13 -49.04 -43.43
C SER A 9 12.60 -47.59 -43.65
N LEU A 10 11.70 -46.63 -43.86
CA LEU A 10 12.08 -45.25 -44.18
C LEU A 10 12.07 -44.29 -42.97
N PHE A 11 11.58 -44.72 -41.80
CA PHE A 11 11.60 -43.88 -40.59
C PHE A 11 11.75 -44.73 -39.32
N SER A 12 12.91 -45.38 -39.14
CA SER A 12 13.35 -45.79 -37.80
C SER A 12 14.37 -44.78 -37.30
N VAL A 13 13.89 -43.58 -36.90
CA VAL A 13 14.74 -42.63 -36.18
C VAL A 13 15.15 -43.32 -34.88
N SER A 14 16.44 -43.48 -34.64
CA SER A 14 16.91 -44.11 -33.40
C SER A 14 16.54 -43.21 -32.22
N TRP A 15 16.23 -43.81 -31.06
CA TRP A 15 15.92 -43.05 -29.84
C TRP A 15 17.03 -42.04 -29.50
N GLU A 16 18.29 -42.38 -29.80
CA GLU A 16 19.46 -41.50 -29.64
C GLU A 16 19.40 -40.28 -30.56
N GLN A 17 19.07 -40.43 -31.84
CA GLN A 17 18.91 -39.32 -32.78
C GLN A 17 17.77 -38.39 -32.36
N THR A 18 16.65 -38.95 -31.89
CA THR A 18 15.53 -38.16 -31.37
C THR A 18 15.93 -37.38 -30.12
N LEU A 19 16.68 -37.99 -29.19
CA LEU A 19 17.18 -37.32 -27.99
C LEU A 19 18.17 -36.19 -28.30
N ILE A 20 19.10 -36.40 -29.25
CA ILE A 20 20.04 -35.37 -29.70
C ILE A 20 19.31 -34.21 -30.38
N CYS A 21 18.32 -34.50 -31.24
CA CYS A 21 17.50 -33.47 -31.87
C CYS A 21 16.69 -32.67 -30.84
N LEU A 22 16.05 -33.34 -29.87
CA LEU A 22 15.33 -32.67 -28.78
C LEU A 22 16.26 -31.83 -27.90
N GLY A 23 17.45 -32.34 -27.58
CA GLY A 23 18.47 -31.60 -26.83
C GLY A 23 18.95 -30.36 -27.57
N SER A 24 19.27 -30.49 -28.86
CA SER A 24 19.71 -29.37 -29.71
C SER A 24 18.63 -28.28 -29.87
N LEU A 25 17.36 -28.69 -30.01
CA LEU A 25 16.22 -27.78 -30.03
C LEU A 25 16.07 -27.03 -28.70
N PHE A 26 16.19 -27.74 -27.58
CA PHE A 26 16.11 -27.14 -26.24
C PHE A 26 17.23 -26.11 -26.02
N VAL A 27 18.46 -26.45 -26.39
CA VAL A 27 19.62 -25.53 -26.28
C VAL A 27 19.43 -24.31 -27.18
N THR A 28 18.98 -24.50 -28.42
CA THR A 28 18.74 -23.39 -29.36
C THR A 28 17.64 -22.46 -28.83
N LEU A 29 16.53 -23.03 -28.34
CA LEU A 29 15.45 -22.26 -27.73
C LEU A 29 15.93 -21.50 -26.49
N PHE A 30 16.73 -22.15 -25.63
CA PHE A 30 17.32 -21.52 -24.46
C PHE A 30 18.22 -20.33 -24.84
N ILE A 31 19.10 -20.50 -25.83
CA ILE A 31 19.96 -19.42 -26.33
C ILE A 31 19.11 -18.26 -26.89
N LEU A 32 18.07 -18.55 -27.68
CA LEU A 32 17.16 -17.53 -28.21
C LEU A 32 16.43 -16.77 -27.09
N LEU A 33 16.00 -17.45 -26.04
CA LEU A 33 15.38 -16.82 -24.87
C LEU A 33 16.36 -15.92 -24.11
N VAL A 34 17.60 -16.37 -23.92
CA VAL A 34 18.66 -15.56 -23.31
C VAL A 34 18.96 -14.32 -24.14
N ILE A 35 19.15 -14.48 -25.46
CA ILE A 35 19.38 -13.34 -26.37
C ILE A 35 18.22 -12.36 -26.32
N ARG A 36 16.97 -12.85 -26.42
CA ARG A 36 15.77 -12.03 -26.31
C ARG A 36 15.75 -11.25 -25.00
N GLN A 37 16.08 -11.89 -23.89
CA GLN A 37 16.12 -11.24 -22.58
C GLN A 37 17.22 -10.17 -22.53
N LEU A 38 18.44 -10.48 -22.99
CA LEU A 38 19.54 -9.51 -23.03
C LEU A 38 19.24 -8.30 -23.93
N VAL A 39 18.53 -8.50 -25.05
CA VAL A 39 18.04 -7.41 -25.90
C VAL A 39 17.01 -6.55 -25.16
N LYS A 40 16.11 -7.17 -24.40
CA LYS A 40 15.09 -6.47 -23.59
C LYS A 40 15.71 -5.61 -22.49
N GLN A 41 16.85 -6.01 -21.93
CA GLN A 41 17.58 -5.24 -20.91
C GLN A 41 18.32 -4.01 -21.46
N ARG A 42 18.41 -3.86 -22.80
CA ARG A 42 19.09 -2.70 -23.40
C ARG A 42 18.28 -1.43 -23.13
N ARG A 43 18.94 -0.43 -22.55
CA ARG A 43 18.35 0.90 -22.35
C ARG A 43 18.07 1.56 -23.70
N PRO A 44 16.86 2.12 -23.90
CA PRO A 44 16.56 2.95 -25.06
C PRO A 44 17.50 4.17 -25.14
N ARG A 45 17.65 4.74 -26.34
CA ARG A 45 18.40 6.00 -26.52
C ARG A 45 17.71 7.12 -25.75
N GLY A 46 18.48 7.96 -25.06
CA GLY A 46 17.95 9.07 -24.26
C GLY A 46 17.28 8.65 -22.94
N PHE A 47 17.30 7.37 -22.57
CA PHE A 47 16.74 6.88 -21.31
C PHE A 47 17.62 7.29 -20.11
N PRO A 48 17.06 7.51 -18.91
CA PRO A 48 17.85 7.94 -17.74
C PRO A 48 19.01 6.97 -17.43
N PRO A 49 20.14 7.47 -16.90
CA PRO A 49 21.28 6.64 -16.54
C PRO A 49 20.96 5.75 -15.33
N GLY A 50 21.76 4.71 -15.13
CA GLY A 50 21.58 3.77 -14.03
C GLY A 50 22.70 2.73 -13.96
N PRO A 51 22.70 1.88 -12.92
CA PRO A 51 23.73 0.88 -12.69
C PRO A 51 23.69 -0.18 -13.80
N THR A 52 24.83 -0.73 -14.19
CA THR A 52 24.89 -1.76 -15.23
C THR A 52 24.06 -2.98 -14.81
N PRO A 53 23.08 -3.42 -15.61
CA PRO A 53 22.24 -4.57 -15.26
C PRO A 53 23.04 -5.87 -15.35
N LEU A 54 22.84 -6.78 -14.39
CA LEU A 54 23.33 -8.15 -14.53
C LEU A 54 22.54 -8.86 -15.65
N PRO A 55 23.19 -9.77 -16.40
CA PRO A 55 22.51 -10.60 -17.39
C PRO A 55 21.26 -11.28 -16.80
N MET A 56 20.17 -11.28 -17.55
CA MET A 56 18.87 -11.89 -17.20
C MET A 56 18.09 -11.18 -16.09
N ILE A 57 18.66 -11.11 -14.88
CA ILE A 57 17.98 -10.62 -13.66
C ILE A 57 18.05 -9.10 -13.50
N GLY A 58 18.93 -8.43 -14.23
CA GLY A 58 19.08 -6.99 -14.20
C GLY A 58 19.61 -6.49 -12.86
N ASN A 59 18.91 -5.52 -12.28
CA ASN A 59 19.22 -4.86 -11.02
C ASN A 59 18.35 -5.35 -9.85
N ILE A 60 17.64 -6.48 -9.98
CA ILE A 60 16.78 -7.03 -8.91
C ILE A 60 17.57 -7.23 -7.60
N LEU A 61 18.83 -7.67 -7.68
CA LEU A 61 19.70 -7.86 -6.50
C LEU A 61 20.37 -6.56 -6.03
N SER A 62 20.37 -5.53 -6.87
CA SER A 62 21.04 -4.24 -6.62
C SER A 62 20.05 -3.16 -6.18
N LEU A 63 18.90 -3.56 -5.63
CA LEU A 63 17.81 -2.69 -5.14
C LEU A 63 18.18 -1.90 -3.86
N ALA A 64 19.47 -1.69 -3.61
CA ALA A 64 19.98 -0.82 -2.56
C ALA A 64 20.19 0.60 -3.13
N THR A 65 19.39 1.56 -2.67
CA THR A 65 19.31 2.91 -3.23
C THR A 65 20.28 3.88 -2.56
N GLU A 66 21.06 4.56 -3.40
CA GLU A 66 21.69 5.85 -3.10
C GLU A 66 20.63 6.96 -3.23
N PRO A 67 20.32 7.72 -2.16
CA PRO A 67 19.21 8.68 -2.15
C PRO A 67 19.45 9.96 -2.96
N HIS A 68 20.68 10.24 -3.39
CA HIS A 68 21.08 11.55 -3.96
C HIS A 68 20.88 11.71 -5.47
N VAL A 69 20.46 10.67 -6.21
CA VAL A 69 20.31 10.76 -7.68
C VAL A 69 18.87 11.10 -8.07
N TYR A 70 18.61 12.32 -8.56
CA TYR A 70 17.28 12.83 -8.95
C TYR A 70 16.43 11.85 -9.78
N MET A 71 17.02 11.25 -10.83
CA MET A 71 16.35 10.25 -11.65
C MET A 71 17.33 9.15 -12.06
N LYS A 72 16.95 7.90 -11.80
CA LYS A 72 17.79 6.72 -12.07
C LYS A 72 16.96 5.64 -12.76
N SER A 73 17.51 4.97 -13.77
CA SER A 73 16.87 3.82 -14.37
C SER A 73 17.37 2.50 -13.78
N LEU A 74 16.47 1.54 -13.64
CA LEU A 74 16.77 0.15 -13.30
C LEU A 74 16.16 -0.78 -14.35
N ASP A 75 16.84 -1.90 -14.58
CA ASP A 75 16.25 -3.04 -15.26
C ASP A 75 15.83 -4.07 -14.22
N LEU A 76 14.54 -4.37 -14.10
CA LEU A 76 14.06 -5.38 -13.15
C LEU A 76 13.70 -6.66 -13.90
N GLY A 77 14.75 -7.37 -14.36
CA GLY A 77 14.60 -8.59 -15.15
C GLY A 77 13.94 -8.34 -16.51
N GLY A 78 14.41 -7.32 -17.24
CA GLY A 78 13.84 -6.91 -18.51
C GLY A 78 12.60 -6.00 -18.38
N ILE A 79 12.28 -5.49 -17.19
CA ILE A 79 11.26 -4.47 -16.99
C ILE A 79 11.95 -3.13 -16.80
N SER A 80 11.87 -2.26 -17.81
CA SER A 80 12.43 -0.92 -17.76
C SER A 80 11.71 -0.09 -16.70
N THR A 81 12.48 0.41 -15.74
CA THR A 81 11.98 1.12 -14.57
C THR A 81 12.73 2.42 -14.39
N VAL A 82 12.01 3.50 -14.04
CA VAL A 82 12.58 4.79 -13.65
C VAL A 82 12.22 5.07 -12.20
N ILE A 83 13.20 5.46 -11.38
CA ILE A 83 12.99 5.94 -10.03
C ILE A 83 13.07 7.47 -10.05
N LEU A 84 12.03 8.11 -9.51
CA LEU A 84 11.99 9.55 -9.24
C LEU A 84 12.39 9.77 -7.77
N ASN A 85 13.44 10.57 -7.55
CA ASN A 85 13.93 10.93 -6.22
C ASN A 85 13.85 12.44 -6.00
N GLY A 86 13.56 12.85 -4.77
CA GLY A 86 13.41 14.27 -4.38
C GLY A 86 12.06 14.87 -4.78
N TYR A 87 11.73 15.99 -4.14
CA TYR A 87 10.43 16.66 -4.30
C TYR A 87 10.16 17.11 -5.74
N ASP A 88 11.15 17.76 -6.35
CA ASP A 88 11.01 18.38 -7.67
C ASP A 88 10.73 17.36 -8.78
N ALA A 89 11.40 16.19 -8.75
CA ALA A 89 11.19 15.12 -9.73
C ALA A 89 9.76 14.57 -9.67
N ILE A 90 9.29 14.34 -8.44
CA ILE A 90 7.96 13.79 -8.21
C ILE A 90 6.89 14.83 -8.56
N LYS A 91 7.09 16.11 -8.22
CA LYS A 91 6.17 17.21 -8.59
C LYS A 91 6.07 17.38 -10.10
N GLU A 92 7.20 17.38 -10.81
CA GLU A 92 7.21 17.50 -12.28
C GLU A 92 6.41 16.37 -12.95
N CYS A 93 6.65 15.12 -12.57
CA CYS A 93 5.98 13.98 -13.19
C CYS A 93 4.52 13.84 -12.76
N LEU A 94 4.23 13.87 -11.46
CA LEU A 94 2.90 13.52 -10.95
C LEU A 94 1.92 14.69 -10.94
N TYR A 95 2.42 15.93 -10.89
CA TYR A 95 1.57 17.13 -10.89
C TYR A 95 1.58 17.82 -12.26
N HIS A 96 2.74 18.24 -12.77
CA HIS A 96 2.79 18.94 -14.07
C HIS A 96 2.47 18.03 -15.26
N GLN A 97 2.90 16.77 -15.23
CA GLN A 97 2.60 15.77 -16.27
C GLN A 97 1.59 14.71 -15.79
N SER A 98 0.62 15.11 -14.95
CA SER A 98 -0.24 14.19 -14.20
C SER A 98 -0.98 13.13 -15.05
N GLU A 99 -1.48 13.49 -16.23
CA GLU A 99 -2.17 12.56 -17.16
C GLU A 99 -1.23 11.46 -17.70
N VAL A 100 0.05 11.80 -17.92
CA VAL A 100 1.05 10.89 -18.46
C VAL A 100 1.47 9.87 -17.42
N PHE A 101 1.62 10.28 -16.15
CA PHE A 101 2.12 9.43 -15.06
C PHE A 101 1.02 8.85 -14.17
N ALA A 102 -0.26 8.95 -14.56
CA ALA A 102 -1.39 8.41 -13.80
C ALA A 102 -1.64 6.91 -14.01
N ASP A 103 -0.99 6.25 -14.98
CA ASP A 103 -1.22 4.84 -15.29
C ASP A 103 -0.53 3.89 -14.30
N ARG A 104 -0.86 2.60 -14.39
CA ARG A 104 -0.30 1.50 -13.59
C ARG A 104 0.51 0.54 -14.45
N PRO A 105 1.64 0.00 -13.96
CA PRO A 105 2.42 -0.95 -14.75
C PRO A 105 1.66 -2.26 -14.89
N SER A 106 1.63 -2.81 -16.11
CA SER A 106 0.99 -4.08 -16.42
C SER A 106 1.85 -5.27 -15.96
N LEU A 107 2.17 -5.32 -14.67
CA LEU A 107 2.97 -6.41 -14.10
C LEU A 107 2.15 -7.71 -14.09
N PRO A 108 2.76 -8.87 -14.40
CA PRO A 108 2.09 -10.16 -14.35
C PRO A 108 1.36 -10.42 -13.02
N LEU A 109 1.96 -10.02 -11.90
CA LEU A 109 1.32 -10.11 -10.59
C LEU A 109 0.01 -9.33 -10.52
N PHE A 110 -0.01 -8.08 -10.96
CA PHE A 110 -1.21 -7.24 -10.93
C PHE A 110 -2.27 -7.71 -11.93
N GLN A 111 -1.85 -8.21 -13.10
CA GLN A 111 -2.76 -8.83 -14.07
C GLN A 111 -3.43 -10.08 -13.48
N LYS A 112 -2.67 -10.95 -12.80
CA LYS A 112 -3.22 -12.17 -12.19
C LYS A 112 -4.16 -11.86 -11.01
N MET A 113 -3.83 -10.85 -10.22
CA MET A 113 -4.57 -10.52 -9.00
C MET A 113 -5.88 -9.76 -9.28
N THR A 114 -5.86 -8.77 -10.16
CA THR A 114 -7.01 -7.87 -10.38
C THR A 114 -7.36 -7.64 -11.84
N LYS A 115 -6.71 -8.31 -12.80
CA LYS A 115 -6.88 -8.09 -14.25
C LYS A 115 -6.65 -6.63 -14.66
N MET A 116 -5.88 -5.88 -13.87
CA MET A 116 -5.73 -4.41 -14.00
C MET A 116 -7.07 -3.65 -13.91
N GLY A 117 -8.05 -4.21 -13.22
CA GLY A 117 -9.34 -3.62 -12.84
C GLY A 117 -9.34 -3.11 -11.40
N GLY A 118 -10.52 -3.08 -10.78
CA GLY A 118 -10.72 -2.50 -9.45
C GLY A 118 -10.45 -0.99 -9.42
N LEU A 119 -9.70 -0.54 -8.41
CA LEU A 119 -9.42 0.87 -8.14
C LEU A 119 -7.92 1.17 -8.02
N LEU A 120 -7.22 0.45 -7.14
CA LEU A 120 -5.84 0.76 -6.73
C LEU A 120 -4.85 0.47 -7.87
N ASN A 121 -4.94 -0.71 -8.48
CA ASN A 121 -4.10 -1.13 -9.60
C ASN A 121 -4.76 -0.97 -10.99
N CYS A 122 -5.96 -0.39 -11.05
CA CYS A 122 -6.67 -0.20 -12.30
C CYS A 122 -5.88 0.67 -13.29
N LYS A 123 -5.95 0.35 -14.59
CA LYS A 123 -5.39 1.20 -15.67
C LYS A 123 -6.03 2.60 -15.67
N TYR A 124 -5.24 3.61 -16.01
CA TYR A 124 -5.78 4.97 -16.13
C TYR A 124 -6.71 5.04 -17.35
N GLY A 125 -7.93 5.52 -17.13
CA GLY A 125 -8.97 5.58 -18.14
C GLY A 125 -10.36 5.56 -17.52
N ARG A 126 -11.36 5.31 -18.35
CA ARG A 126 -12.78 5.31 -17.96
C ARG A 126 -13.05 4.45 -16.73
N GLY A 127 -12.55 3.21 -16.72
CA GLY A 127 -12.84 2.29 -15.63
C GLY A 127 -12.32 2.75 -14.26
N TRP A 128 -11.08 3.25 -14.21
CA TRP A 128 -10.56 3.85 -12.99
C TRP A 128 -11.37 5.10 -12.57
N MET A 129 -11.77 5.95 -13.52
CA MET A 129 -12.55 7.15 -13.20
C MET A 129 -13.92 6.82 -12.60
N GLU A 130 -14.61 5.80 -13.11
CA GLU A 130 -15.89 5.30 -12.58
C GLU A 130 -15.74 4.84 -11.12
N HIS A 131 -14.81 3.91 -10.87
CA HIS A 131 -14.55 3.36 -9.54
C HIS A 131 -14.04 4.42 -8.56
N HIS A 132 -13.14 5.30 -9.01
CA HIS A 132 -12.59 6.37 -8.18
C HIS A 132 -13.67 7.38 -7.79
N LYS A 133 -14.53 7.77 -8.73
CA LYS A 133 -15.65 8.68 -8.45
C LYS A 133 -16.61 8.06 -7.44
N LEU A 134 -16.98 6.79 -7.62
CA LEU A 134 -17.84 6.08 -6.68
C LEU A 134 -17.20 6.03 -5.28
N ALA A 135 -15.96 5.57 -5.17
CA ALA A 135 -15.26 5.47 -3.90
C ALA A 135 -15.12 6.84 -3.20
N VAL A 136 -14.73 7.91 -3.91
CA VAL A 136 -14.65 9.26 -3.33
C VAL A 136 -16.02 9.72 -2.82
N ASN A 137 -17.08 9.49 -3.60
CA ASN A 137 -18.43 9.88 -3.21
C ASN A 137 -18.89 9.10 -1.97
N CYS A 138 -18.67 7.79 -1.92
CA CYS A 138 -19.01 6.96 -0.77
C CYS A 138 -18.20 7.33 0.48
N PHE A 139 -16.89 7.56 0.37
CA PHE A 139 -16.07 8.01 1.50
C PHE A 139 -16.49 9.39 2.01
N ARG A 140 -16.92 10.29 1.13
CA ARG A 140 -17.50 11.57 1.56
C ARG A 140 -18.86 11.39 2.20
N PHE A 141 -19.76 10.62 1.59
CA PHE A 141 -21.15 10.51 2.05
C PHE A 141 -21.29 9.68 3.34
N PHE A 142 -20.65 8.51 3.40
CA PHE A 142 -20.69 7.62 4.55
C PHE A 142 -19.58 7.89 5.56
N GLY A 143 -18.43 8.40 5.10
CA GLY A 143 -17.21 8.53 5.89
C GLY A 143 -16.85 9.96 6.32
N SER A 144 -17.69 10.98 6.05
CA SER A 144 -17.42 12.34 6.51
C SER A 144 -18.57 12.93 7.33
N GLY A 145 -18.24 13.96 8.12
CA GLY A 145 -19.19 14.67 8.98
C GLY A 145 -19.37 14.06 10.36
N GLN A 146 -20.30 14.65 11.13
CA GLN A 146 -20.51 14.34 12.54
C GLN A 146 -20.93 12.87 12.79
N ARG A 147 -21.65 12.24 11.85
CA ARG A 147 -22.06 10.83 11.96
C ARG A 147 -20.86 9.89 11.94
N MET A 148 -19.90 10.10 11.04
CA MET A 148 -18.70 9.26 10.98
C MET A 148 -17.80 9.54 12.19
N PHE A 149 -17.66 10.80 12.58
CA PHE A 149 -16.95 11.16 13.80
C PHE A 149 -17.49 10.39 15.02
N GLY A 150 -18.81 10.37 15.24
CA GLY A 150 -19.41 9.61 16.34
C GLY A 150 -19.07 8.12 16.32
N ARG A 151 -19.07 7.50 15.13
CA ARG A 151 -18.69 6.09 14.96
C ARG A 151 -17.20 5.83 15.22
N ILE A 152 -16.32 6.74 14.82
CA ILE A 152 -14.88 6.62 15.12
C ILE A 152 -14.64 6.76 16.62
N SER A 153 -15.32 7.72 17.26
CA SER A 153 -15.26 7.91 18.71
C SER A 153 -15.76 6.69 19.48
N GLU A 154 -16.84 6.04 19.04
CA GLU A 154 -17.30 4.75 19.59
C GLU A 154 -16.24 3.65 19.44
N GLU A 155 -15.62 3.52 18.27
CA GLU A 155 -14.56 2.54 18.06
C GLU A 155 -13.29 2.84 18.89
N CYS A 156 -12.98 4.11 19.12
CA CYS A 156 -11.93 4.53 20.05
C CYS A 156 -12.21 4.04 21.47
N LEU A 157 -13.47 4.06 21.92
CA LEU A 157 -13.84 3.53 23.24
C LEU A 157 -13.69 2.00 23.31
N PHE A 158 -14.10 1.27 22.28
CA PHE A 158 -13.85 -0.18 22.20
C PHE A 158 -12.35 -0.50 22.23
N PHE A 159 -11.56 0.27 21.48
CA PHE A 159 -10.10 0.15 21.47
C PHE A 159 -9.49 0.42 22.85
N LEU A 160 -9.87 1.52 23.51
CA LEU A 160 -9.41 1.83 24.87
C LEU A 160 -9.77 0.71 25.84
N HIS A 161 -11.01 0.22 25.82
CA HIS A 161 -11.45 -0.85 26.69
C HIS A 161 -10.60 -2.12 26.49
N ALA A 162 -10.31 -2.49 25.23
CA ALA A 162 -9.46 -3.63 24.93
C ALA A 162 -8.01 -3.44 25.41
N VAL A 163 -7.49 -2.22 25.35
CA VAL A 163 -6.18 -1.88 25.94
C VAL A 163 -6.23 -1.96 27.47
N GLU A 164 -7.33 -1.55 28.11
CA GLU A 164 -7.50 -1.60 29.57
C GLU A 164 -7.40 -3.01 30.13
N GLN A 165 -7.95 -4.00 29.42
CA GLN A 165 -7.94 -5.41 29.81
C GLN A 165 -6.53 -6.00 30.00
N HIS A 166 -5.48 -5.35 29.47
CA HIS A 166 -4.11 -5.80 29.65
C HIS A 166 -3.52 -5.46 31.03
N GLN A 167 -4.25 -4.76 31.92
CA GLN A 167 -3.91 -4.55 33.35
C GLN A 167 -2.44 -4.16 33.64
N GLY A 168 -1.85 -3.33 32.78
CA GLY A 168 -0.44 -2.87 32.91
C GLY A 168 0.62 -3.89 32.49
N LYS A 169 0.22 -5.09 32.05
CA LYS A 169 1.14 -6.09 31.48
C LYS A 169 1.62 -5.65 30.08
N PRO A 170 2.86 -5.99 29.72
CA PRO A 170 3.35 -5.80 28.36
C PRO A 170 2.42 -6.46 27.34
N PHE A 171 2.04 -5.73 26.29
CA PHE A 171 1.24 -6.27 25.19
C PHE A 171 1.73 -5.76 23.83
N ASN A 172 1.46 -6.52 22.78
CA ASN A 172 1.73 -6.10 21.40
C ASN A 172 0.50 -5.38 20.83
N PRO A 173 0.62 -4.10 20.42
CA PRO A 173 -0.54 -3.34 19.98
C PRO A 173 -1.06 -3.71 18.59
N LYS A 174 -0.34 -4.54 17.82
CA LYS A 174 -0.65 -4.81 16.40
C LYS A 174 -2.11 -5.23 16.19
N HIS A 175 -2.56 -6.29 16.86
CA HIS A 175 -3.91 -6.83 16.63
C HIS A 175 -5.02 -5.85 17.04
N LEU A 176 -4.89 -5.19 18.19
CA LEU A 176 -5.89 -4.24 18.67
C LEU A 176 -6.03 -3.04 17.72
N VAL A 177 -4.89 -2.48 17.28
CA VAL A 177 -4.89 -1.35 16.35
C VAL A 177 -5.43 -1.78 14.98
N THR A 178 -5.03 -2.96 14.47
CA THR A 178 -5.57 -3.51 13.21
C THR A 178 -7.09 -3.63 13.26
N ASN A 179 -7.63 -4.20 14.34
CA ASN A 179 -9.08 -4.37 14.49
C ASN A 179 -9.80 -3.02 14.51
N ALA A 180 -9.35 -2.09 15.35
CA ALA A 180 -9.97 -0.78 15.50
C ALA A 180 -9.99 0.02 14.18
N VAL A 181 -8.84 0.10 13.49
CA VAL A 181 -8.70 0.80 12.21
C VAL A 181 -9.53 0.13 11.11
N SER A 182 -9.46 -1.20 11.00
CA SER A 182 -10.23 -1.92 9.97
C SER A 182 -11.74 -1.68 10.12
N ASN A 183 -12.24 -1.60 11.36
CA ASN A 183 -13.64 -1.33 11.63
C ASN A 183 -14.12 0.02 11.11
N ILE A 184 -13.27 1.05 11.11
CA ILE A 184 -13.61 2.36 10.53
C ILE A 184 -13.88 2.23 9.02
N THR A 185 -13.02 1.49 8.32
CA THR A 185 -13.21 1.23 6.89
C THR A 185 -14.41 0.31 6.63
N ASN A 186 -14.63 -0.71 7.48
CA ASN A 186 -15.76 -1.62 7.41
C ASN A 186 -17.11 -0.90 7.57
N LEU A 187 -17.19 0.12 8.41
CA LEU A 187 -18.40 0.94 8.56
C LEU A 187 -18.80 1.68 7.29
N ILE A 188 -17.83 2.02 6.42
CA ILE A 188 -18.08 2.65 5.12
C ILE A 188 -18.43 1.59 4.07
N ILE A 189 -17.75 0.43 4.11
CA ILE A 189 -17.87 -0.59 3.07
C ILE A 189 -19.09 -1.50 3.26
N PHE A 190 -19.27 -1.99 4.49
CA PHE A 190 -20.28 -2.96 4.91
C PHE A 190 -21.38 -2.33 5.78
N GLY A 191 -21.23 -1.08 6.21
CA GLY A 191 -22.18 -0.42 7.11
C GLY A 191 -22.09 -0.87 8.57
N GLN A 192 -21.24 -1.85 8.89
CA GLN A 192 -21.11 -2.41 10.24
C GLN A 192 -19.64 -2.68 10.62
N ARG A 193 -19.41 -2.81 11.92
CA ARG A 193 -18.14 -3.26 12.53
C ARG A 193 -18.13 -4.78 12.72
N PHE A 194 -16.93 -5.35 12.83
CA PHE A 194 -16.71 -6.71 13.33
C PHE A 194 -16.19 -6.66 14.77
N THR A 195 -16.50 -7.70 15.54
CA THR A 195 -16.04 -7.81 16.93
C THR A 195 -14.54 -8.13 16.97
N TYR A 196 -13.88 -7.82 18.08
CA TYR A 196 -12.44 -8.11 18.26
C TYR A 196 -12.15 -9.59 18.49
N ASP A 197 -13.18 -10.43 18.57
CA ASP A 197 -13.06 -11.89 18.68
C ASP A 197 -13.43 -12.59 17.35
N ASP A 198 -13.75 -11.84 16.29
CA ASP A 198 -14.02 -12.39 14.96
C ASP A 198 -12.71 -12.90 14.34
N SER A 199 -12.41 -14.16 14.59
CA SER A 199 -11.20 -14.84 14.13
C SER A 199 -11.13 -14.98 12.62
N ASP A 200 -12.27 -15.08 11.94
CA ASP A 200 -12.32 -15.25 10.48
C ASP A 200 -11.92 -13.95 9.78
N PHE A 201 -12.48 -12.82 10.21
CA PHE A 201 -12.10 -11.51 9.67
C PHE A 201 -10.63 -11.19 9.97
N GLN A 202 -10.17 -11.46 11.18
CA GLN A 202 -8.77 -11.27 11.56
C GLN A 202 -7.80 -12.10 10.72
N HIS A 203 -8.14 -13.37 10.51
CA HIS A 203 -7.33 -14.24 9.67
C HIS A 203 -7.28 -13.73 8.23
N MET A 204 -8.40 -13.23 7.69
CA MET A 204 -8.44 -12.63 6.36
C MET A 204 -7.51 -11.41 6.26
N ILE A 205 -7.55 -10.49 7.23
CA ILE A 205 -6.66 -9.33 7.24
C ILE A 205 -5.19 -9.75 7.38
N GLU A 206 -4.89 -10.76 8.20
CA GLU A 206 -3.53 -11.25 8.38
C GLU A 206 -2.93 -11.80 7.07
N ILE A 207 -3.65 -12.67 6.36
CA ILE A 207 -3.16 -13.23 5.09
C ILE A 207 -3.10 -12.17 3.98
N PHE A 208 -3.94 -11.14 4.05
CA PHE A 208 -3.92 -10.01 3.13
C PHE A 208 -2.72 -9.08 3.41
N SER A 209 -2.44 -8.78 4.67
CA SER A 209 -1.23 -8.07 5.11
C SER A 209 0.04 -8.82 4.71
N GLU A 210 0.05 -10.14 4.84
CA GLU A 210 1.15 -10.97 4.35
C GLU A 210 1.36 -10.79 2.84
N ASN A 211 0.29 -10.73 2.04
CA ASN A 211 0.42 -10.49 0.59
C ASN A 211 1.06 -9.13 0.28
N VAL A 212 0.78 -8.09 1.07
CA VAL A 212 1.39 -6.76 0.93
C VAL A 212 2.91 -6.82 1.18
N GLU A 213 3.36 -7.63 2.14
CA GLU A 213 4.79 -7.88 2.36
C GLU A 213 5.40 -8.73 1.24
N LEU A 214 4.73 -9.81 0.84
CA LEU A 214 5.21 -10.75 -0.18
C LEU A 214 5.36 -10.08 -1.55
N ALA A 215 4.52 -9.09 -1.86
CA ALA A 215 4.58 -8.31 -3.11
C ALA A 215 5.91 -7.54 -3.29
N ALA A 216 6.62 -7.21 -2.20
CA ALA A 216 7.94 -6.57 -2.24
C ALA A 216 9.12 -7.57 -2.22
N SER A 217 8.84 -8.87 -2.20
CA SER A 217 9.88 -9.89 -2.13
C SER A 217 10.60 -10.11 -3.46
N GLY A 218 11.85 -10.58 -3.42
CA GLY A 218 12.59 -10.95 -4.63
C GLY A 218 11.86 -11.98 -5.50
N TRP A 219 11.08 -12.89 -4.90
CA TRP A 219 10.23 -13.84 -5.63
C TRP A 219 9.13 -13.15 -6.45
N ALA A 220 8.53 -12.08 -5.93
CA ALA A 220 7.52 -11.32 -6.66
C ALA A 220 8.15 -10.56 -7.85
N PHE A 221 9.33 -9.95 -7.65
CA PHE A 221 10.07 -9.32 -8.75
C PHE A 221 10.50 -10.35 -9.81
N LEU A 222 10.98 -11.52 -9.40
CA LEU A 222 11.32 -12.61 -10.32
C LEU A 222 10.09 -13.12 -11.08
N TYR A 223 8.94 -13.32 -10.42
CA TYR A 223 7.70 -13.69 -11.09
C TYR A 223 7.25 -12.64 -12.12
N ASN A 224 7.35 -11.35 -11.77
CA ASN A 224 7.04 -10.27 -12.70
C ASN A 224 7.97 -10.23 -13.91
N ALA A 225 9.26 -10.50 -13.72
CA ALA A 225 10.24 -10.60 -14.80
C ALA A 225 10.04 -11.85 -15.67
N PHE A 226 9.69 -12.97 -15.02
CA PHE A 226 9.64 -14.31 -15.59
C PHE A 226 8.31 -15.01 -15.27
N PRO A 227 7.22 -14.68 -15.99
CA PRO A 227 5.88 -15.20 -15.68
C PRO A 227 5.75 -16.72 -15.72
N TRP A 228 6.61 -17.41 -16.49
CA TRP A 228 6.66 -18.88 -16.53
C TRP A 228 6.95 -19.51 -15.16
N MET A 229 7.46 -18.73 -14.19
CA MET A 229 7.60 -19.14 -12.79
C MET A 229 6.26 -19.48 -12.14
N GLU A 230 5.14 -19.17 -12.78
CA GLU A 230 3.80 -19.65 -12.40
C GLU A 230 3.75 -21.18 -12.23
N TYR A 231 4.46 -21.93 -13.07
CA TYR A 231 4.48 -23.38 -13.03
C TYR A 231 5.44 -23.96 -11.98
N VAL A 232 6.24 -23.10 -11.31
CA VAL A 232 7.17 -23.54 -10.26
C VAL A 232 6.39 -23.69 -8.95
N PRO A 233 6.28 -24.90 -8.37
CA PRO A 233 5.35 -25.18 -7.27
C PRO A 233 5.84 -24.68 -5.89
N PHE A 234 7.05 -24.12 -5.81
CA PHE A 234 7.65 -23.60 -4.59
C PHE A 234 8.04 -22.13 -4.75
N GLY A 235 8.13 -21.41 -3.62
CA GLY A 235 8.48 -20.00 -3.58
C GLY A 235 7.39 -19.13 -2.96
N LYS A 236 7.74 -17.89 -2.66
CA LYS A 236 6.83 -16.95 -1.97
C LYS A 236 5.66 -16.49 -2.85
N HIS A 237 5.81 -16.51 -4.17
CA HIS A 237 4.74 -16.16 -5.13
C HIS A 237 3.57 -17.15 -5.07
N GLN A 238 3.83 -18.44 -4.87
CA GLN A 238 2.76 -19.44 -4.69
C GLN A 238 1.96 -19.22 -3.41
N LYS A 239 2.66 -18.84 -2.32
CA LYS A 239 1.99 -18.46 -1.06
C LYS A 239 1.09 -17.24 -1.29
N LEU A 240 1.58 -16.23 -2.01
CA LEU A 240 0.82 -15.04 -2.36
C LEU A 240 -0.47 -15.40 -3.12
N PHE A 241 -0.39 -16.24 -4.15
CA PHE A 241 -1.57 -16.66 -4.92
C PHE A 241 -2.58 -17.45 -4.08
N ARG A 242 -2.10 -18.35 -3.22
CA ARG A 242 -2.98 -19.10 -2.32
C ARG A 242 -3.71 -18.19 -1.34
N ASN A 243 -2.99 -17.23 -0.74
CA ASN A 243 -3.60 -16.23 0.14
C ASN A 243 -4.60 -15.37 -0.63
N ALA A 244 -4.27 -14.95 -1.86
CA ALA A 244 -5.16 -14.15 -2.71
C ALA A 244 -6.49 -14.86 -3.01
N ASN A 245 -6.46 -16.14 -3.33
CA ASN A 245 -7.67 -16.93 -3.57
C ASN A 245 -8.54 -17.02 -2.30
N LYS A 246 -7.93 -17.27 -1.14
CA LYS A 246 -8.66 -17.29 0.14
C LYS A 246 -9.32 -15.95 0.46
N VAL A 247 -8.61 -14.85 0.26
CA VAL A 247 -9.16 -13.50 0.44
C VAL A 247 -10.32 -13.25 -0.54
N TYR A 248 -10.16 -13.64 -1.81
CA TYR A 248 -11.21 -13.51 -2.81
C TYR A 248 -12.49 -14.25 -2.41
N ASP A 249 -12.37 -15.52 -2.02
CA ASP A 249 -13.51 -16.34 -1.60
C ASP A 249 -14.21 -15.76 -0.37
N PHE A 250 -13.44 -15.27 0.61
CA PHE A 250 -13.97 -14.63 1.81
C PHE A 250 -14.72 -13.34 1.48
N LEU A 251 -14.12 -12.45 0.68
CA LEU A 251 -14.76 -11.20 0.25
C LEU A 251 -16.02 -11.46 -0.56
N LEU A 252 -16.02 -12.47 -1.44
CA LEU A 252 -17.21 -12.88 -2.19
C LEU A 252 -18.36 -13.29 -1.26
N GLN A 253 -18.06 -14.08 -0.21
CA GLN A 253 -19.07 -14.52 0.76
C GLN A 253 -19.60 -13.33 1.58
N ILE A 254 -18.71 -12.46 2.04
CA ILE A 254 -19.06 -11.25 2.78
C ILE A 254 -19.93 -10.32 1.92
N ILE A 255 -19.52 -10.01 0.70
CA ILE A 255 -20.27 -9.13 -0.19
C ILE A 255 -21.68 -9.67 -0.43
N LYS A 256 -21.81 -10.99 -0.64
CA LYS A 256 -23.13 -11.65 -0.76
C LYS A 256 -23.97 -11.45 0.49
N ARG A 257 -23.41 -11.72 1.67
CA ARG A 257 -24.10 -11.53 2.97
C ARG A 257 -24.62 -10.11 3.14
N PHE A 258 -23.78 -9.11 2.87
CA PHE A 258 -24.15 -7.70 3.03
C PHE A 258 -25.08 -7.17 1.95
N SER A 259 -25.24 -7.89 0.84
CA SER A 259 -26.18 -7.51 -0.22
C SER A 259 -27.59 -8.09 -0.05
N GLN A 260 -27.83 -8.96 0.95
CA GLN A 260 -29.10 -9.68 1.10
C GLN A 260 -30.30 -8.76 1.39
N ASP A 261 -30.13 -7.78 2.26
CA ASP A 261 -31.20 -6.86 2.70
C ASP A 261 -31.13 -5.50 1.99
N ARG A 262 -30.46 -5.44 0.83
CA ARG A 262 -30.27 -4.22 0.06
C ARG A 262 -31.61 -3.66 -0.41
N VAL A 263 -31.80 -2.35 -0.22
CA VAL A 263 -32.89 -1.57 -0.84
C VAL A 263 -32.30 -0.82 -2.05
N PRO A 264 -32.72 -1.13 -3.29
CA PRO A 264 -32.20 -0.46 -4.48
C PRO A 264 -32.39 1.07 -4.42
N GLN A 265 -31.40 1.81 -4.92
CA GLN A 265 -31.36 3.29 -4.98
C GLN A 265 -31.35 4.01 -3.61
N SER A 266 -31.20 3.26 -2.51
CA SER A 266 -31.07 3.82 -1.16
C SER A 266 -29.84 3.22 -0.45
N PRO A 267 -28.63 3.48 -0.95
CA PRO A 267 -27.44 2.78 -0.49
C PRO A 267 -27.07 3.15 0.94
N GLN A 268 -26.82 2.14 1.78
CA GLN A 268 -26.39 2.34 3.18
C GLN A 268 -24.87 2.30 3.34
N HIS A 269 -24.17 1.72 2.37
CA HIS A 269 -22.72 1.56 2.36
C HIS A 269 -22.19 1.38 0.93
N TYR A 270 -20.86 1.29 0.78
CA TYR A 270 -20.19 1.20 -0.53
C TYR A 270 -20.70 0.05 -1.41
N ILE A 271 -20.96 -1.14 -0.84
CA ILE A 271 -21.45 -2.29 -1.61
C ILE A 271 -22.80 -1.97 -2.27
N ASP A 272 -23.75 -1.38 -1.54
CA ASP A 272 -25.05 -1.03 -2.10
C ASP A 272 -24.92 -0.01 -3.22
N ALA A 273 -24.10 1.02 -3.00
CA ALA A 273 -23.86 2.06 -3.99
C ALA A 273 -23.22 1.49 -5.26
N TYR A 274 -22.32 0.52 -5.12
CA TYR A 274 -21.73 -0.16 -6.27
C TYR A 274 -22.75 -1.02 -7.02
N LEU A 275 -23.62 -1.73 -6.29
CA LEU A 275 -24.69 -2.52 -6.90
C LEU A 275 -25.72 -1.63 -7.62
N ASP A 276 -26.02 -0.44 -7.08
CA ASP A 276 -26.83 0.58 -7.76
C ASP A 276 -26.18 1.02 -9.10
N GLU A 277 -24.87 1.29 -9.10
CA GLU A 277 -24.13 1.64 -10.33
C GLU A 277 -24.12 0.50 -11.36
N MET A 278 -24.01 -0.76 -10.91
CA MET A 278 -24.12 -1.93 -11.78
C MET A 278 -25.50 -2.03 -12.44
N GLU A 279 -26.58 -1.79 -11.70
CA GLU A 279 -27.94 -1.81 -12.23
C GLU A 279 -28.19 -0.65 -13.20
N GLN A 280 -27.76 0.57 -12.83
CA GLN A 280 -27.90 1.76 -13.68
C GLN A 280 -27.11 1.66 -14.98
N SER A 281 -25.96 0.97 -14.95
CA SER A 281 -25.08 0.79 -16.10
C SER A 281 -25.33 -0.50 -16.89
N ALA A 282 -26.39 -1.26 -16.57
CA ALA A 282 -26.61 -2.60 -17.14
C ALA A 282 -26.69 -2.64 -18.69
N THR A 283 -27.10 -1.53 -19.31
CA THR A 283 -27.18 -1.41 -20.79
C THR A 283 -25.88 -0.92 -21.42
N ASP A 284 -24.94 -0.38 -20.64
CA ASP A 284 -23.67 0.13 -21.12
C ASP A 284 -22.60 -0.97 -21.14
N LYS A 285 -22.36 -1.53 -22.33
CA LYS A 285 -21.33 -2.57 -22.54
C LYS A 285 -19.90 -2.09 -22.29
N ALA A 286 -19.66 -0.78 -22.22
CA ALA A 286 -18.36 -0.20 -21.97
C ALA A 286 -18.14 0.19 -20.49
N THR A 287 -19.14 -0.06 -19.61
CA THR A 287 -18.98 0.13 -18.17
C THR A 287 -17.94 -0.83 -17.61
N SER A 288 -17.20 -0.37 -16.60
CA SER A 288 -16.26 -1.20 -15.87
C SER A 288 -16.86 -1.84 -14.62
N PHE A 289 -18.07 -1.46 -14.21
CA PHE A 289 -18.72 -2.04 -13.04
C PHE A 289 -19.06 -3.51 -13.28
N SER A 290 -18.49 -4.38 -12.45
CA SER A 290 -18.69 -5.83 -12.48
C SER A 290 -18.52 -6.42 -11.10
N GLN A 291 -18.98 -7.66 -10.92
CA GLN A 291 -18.80 -8.39 -9.66
C GLN A 291 -17.32 -8.60 -9.30
N ASP A 292 -16.47 -8.94 -10.27
CA ASP A 292 -15.03 -9.06 -10.07
C ASP A 292 -14.44 -7.73 -9.56
N ASN A 293 -14.78 -6.61 -10.23
CA ASN A 293 -14.26 -5.30 -9.83
C ASN A 293 -14.84 -4.79 -8.50
N LEU A 294 -16.03 -5.24 -8.09
CA LEU A 294 -16.57 -4.98 -6.75
C LEU A 294 -15.68 -5.66 -5.71
N ILE A 295 -15.39 -6.94 -5.89
CA ILE A 295 -14.53 -7.70 -4.96
C ILE A 295 -13.12 -7.09 -4.90
N PHE A 296 -12.53 -6.74 -6.06
CA PHE A 296 -11.22 -6.11 -6.11
C PHE A 296 -11.22 -4.75 -5.41
N SER A 297 -12.17 -3.87 -5.72
CA SER A 297 -12.22 -2.52 -5.12
C SER A 297 -12.50 -2.57 -3.62
N VAL A 298 -13.38 -3.46 -3.15
CA VAL A 298 -13.61 -3.70 -1.71
C VAL A 298 -12.33 -4.17 -1.03
N GLY A 299 -11.66 -5.19 -1.56
CA GLY A 299 -10.42 -5.70 -1.00
C GLY A 299 -9.31 -4.65 -0.96
N GLU A 300 -9.15 -3.88 -2.04
CA GLU A 300 -8.19 -2.79 -2.14
C GLU A 300 -8.45 -1.67 -1.12
N LEU A 301 -9.72 -1.28 -0.90
CA LEU A 301 -10.09 -0.27 0.09
C LEU A 301 -9.83 -0.75 1.53
N ILE A 302 -10.17 -2.00 1.85
CA ILE A 302 -9.92 -2.62 3.17
C ILE A 302 -8.43 -2.64 3.49
N ILE A 303 -7.61 -3.21 2.59
CA ILE A 303 -6.17 -3.35 2.87
C ILE A 303 -5.47 -1.99 2.87
N ALA A 304 -5.87 -1.06 1.99
CA ALA A 304 -5.28 0.28 1.95
C ALA A 304 -5.55 1.06 3.25
N GLY A 305 -6.79 1.04 3.75
CA GLY A 305 -7.14 1.70 5.02
C GLY A 305 -6.49 1.01 6.22
N THR A 306 -6.60 -0.31 6.28
CA THR A 306 -6.15 -1.10 7.44
C THR A 306 -4.63 -1.10 7.59
N GLU A 307 -3.89 -1.49 6.54
CA GLU A 307 -2.44 -1.68 6.64
C GLU A 307 -1.71 -0.35 6.88
N THR A 308 -2.15 0.74 6.24
CA THR A 308 -1.44 2.02 6.32
C THR A 308 -1.66 2.72 7.67
N THR A 309 -2.91 2.96 8.05
CA THR A 309 -3.25 3.67 9.30
C THR A 309 -2.80 2.88 10.53
N THR A 310 -2.91 1.54 10.50
CA THR A 310 -2.38 0.68 11.57
C THR A 310 -0.88 0.90 11.76
N ASN A 311 -0.12 0.90 10.68
CA ASN A 311 1.32 1.09 10.77
C ASN A 311 1.70 2.52 11.18
N CYS A 312 0.94 3.54 10.76
CA CYS A 312 1.09 4.91 11.27
C CYS A 312 0.92 4.97 12.79
N LEU A 313 -0.18 4.41 13.32
CA LEU A 313 -0.46 4.40 14.76
C LEU A 313 0.56 3.56 15.54
N ARG A 314 0.98 2.40 15.02
CA ARG A 314 2.04 1.59 15.64
C ARG A 314 3.37 2.35 15.69
N TRP A 315 3.77 3.04 14.62
CA TRP A 315 4.94 3.91 14.68
C TRP A 315 4.75 5.03 15.70
N ALA A 316 3.61 5.71 15.72
CA ALA A 316 3.33 6.75 16.71
C ALA A 316 3.48 6.22 18.15
N MET A 317 2.85 5.09 18.49
CA MET A 317 2.97 4.45 19.81
C MET A 317 4.43 4.10 20.16
N LEU A 318 5.18 3.55 19.20
CA LEU A 318 6.60 3.22 19.38
C LEU A 318 7.43 4.47 19.69
N TYR A 319 7.25 5.56 18.92
CA TYR A 319 8.00 6.80 19.10
C TYR A 319 7.60 7.55 20.38
N MET A 320 6.34 7.45 20.83
CA MET A 320 5.92 7.99 22.12
C MET A 320 6.56 7.26 23.30
N ALA A 321 6.62 5.93 23.24
CA ALA A 321 7.32 5.14 24.24
C ALA A 321 8.85 5.35 24.22
N LEU A 322 9.42 5.64 23.05
CA LEU A 322 10.85 5.91 22.86
C LEU A 322 11.26 7.32 23.35
N TYR A 323 10.38 8.31 23.16
CA TYR A 323 10.62 9.71 23.50
C TYR A 323 9.60 10.21 24.54
N PRO A 324 9.75 9.84 25.83
CA PRO A 324 8.78 10.18 26.87
C PRO A 324 8.55 11.69 27.01
N ARG A 325 9.57 12.53 26.80
CA ARG A 325 9.42 13.99 26.80
C ARG A 325 8.51 14.52 25.69
N ILE A 326 8.51 13.88 24.52
CA ILE A 326 7.60 14.25 23.43
C ILE A 326 6.18 13.82 23.81
N GLN A 327 6.04 12.63 24.37
CA GLN A 327 4.76 12.11 24.86
C GLN A 327 4.17 13.01 25.96
N GLU A 328 4.98 13.46 26.93
CA GLU A 328 4.55 14.39 27.99
C GLU A 328 4.04 15.71 27.41
N LYS A 329 4.75 16.32 26.45
CA LYS A 329 4.27 17.53 25.77
C LYS A 329 2.93 17.32 25.05
N VAL A 330 2.76 16.17 24.40
CA VAL A 330 1.48 15.80 23.79
C VAL A 330 0.39 15.70 24.84
N GLN A 331 0.64 14.99 25.95
CA GLN A 331 -0.31 14.83 27.04
C GLN A 331 -0.69 16.17 27.67
N MET A 332 0.28 17.07 27.91
CA MET A 332 0.04 18.41 28.41
C MET A 332 -0.87 19.24 27.48
N GLU A 333 -0.66 19.18 26.17
CA GLU A 333 -1.52 19.87 25.20
C GLU A 333 -2.94 19.27 25.18
N ILE A 334 -3.05 17.94 25.22
CA ILE A 334 -4.33 17.22 25.30
C ILE A 334 -5.09 17.64 26.56
N ASP A 335 -4.45 17.60 27.73
CA ASP A 335 -5.08 17.94 29.00
C ASP A 335 -5.56 19.39 29.03
N CYS A 336 -4.73 20.32 28.56
CA CYS A 336 -5.07 21.74 28.51
C CYS A 336 -6.30 22.05 27.63
N ILE A 337 -6.42 21.40 26.47
CA ILE A 337 -7.49 21.66 25.49
C ILE A 337 -8.76 20.86 25.77
N LEU A 338 -8.62 19.63 26.26
CA LEU A 338 -9.75 18.73 26.49
C LEU A 338 -10.32 18.86 27.91
N ASN A 339 -9.49 19.11 28.92
CA ASN A 339 -9.91 19.14 30.33
C ASN A 339 -10.77 17.91 30.70
N GLY A 340 -10.28 16.71 30.34
CA GLY A 340 -10.93 15.43 30.63
C GLY A 340 -12.10 15.03 29.72
N ARG A 341 -12.58 15.90 28.82
CA ARG A 341 -13.63 15.52 27.85
C ARG A 341 -13.06 14.68 26.69
N PRO A 342 -13.87 13.83 26.02
CA PRO A 342 -13.40 13.10 24.84
C PRO A 342 -12.94 14.03 23.69
N PRO A 343 -11.95 13.62 22.87
CA PRO A 343 -11.48 14.41 21.73
C PRO A 343 -12.58 14.60 20.68
N ALA A 344 -12.66 15.81 20.12
CA ALA A 344 -13.57 16.19 19.05
C ALA A 344 -12.82 16.63 17.79
N LEU A 345 -13.49 16.61 16.63
CA LEU A 345 -12.86 16.98 15.35
C LEU A 345 -12.33 18.42 15.36
N GLU A 346 -13.06 19.32 16.01
CA GLU A 346 -12.75 20.75 16.10
C GLU A 346 -11.50 21.01 16.96
N ASP A 347 -11.12 20.05 17.81
CA ASP A 347 -9.95 20.17 18.69
C ASP A 347 -8.64 20.13 17.93
N LYS A 348 -8.64 19.48 16.77
CA LYS A 348 -7.44 19.33 15.94
C LYS A 348 -6.77 20.67 15.68
N GLN A 349 -7.54 21.72 15.35
CA GLN A 349 -6.98 23.06 15.06
C GLN A 349 -6.38 23.74 16.29
N ARG A 350 -6.69 23.26 17.49
CA ARG A 350 -6.21 23.79 18.77
C ARG A 350 -5.07 22.97 19.38
N MET A 351 -4.64 21.88 18.71
CA MET A 351 -3.57 20.98 19.16
C MET A 351 -2.42 20.95 18.14
N PRO A 352 -1.72 22.07 17.93
CA PRO A 352 -0.64 22.16 16.94
C PRO A 352 0.51 21.19 17.23
N TYR A 353 0.83 20.89 18.50
CA TYR A 353 1.91 19.97 18.84
C TYR A 353 1.54 18.51 18.53
N VAL A 354 0.32 18.07 18.83
CA VAL A 354 -0.22 16.78 18.39
C VAL A 354 -0.17 16.67 16.86
N GLU A 355 -0.60 17.71 16.14
CA GLU A 355 -0.58 17.68 14.68
C GLU A 355 0.86 17.60 14.15
N ALA A 356 1.80 18.33 14.76
CA ALA A 356 3.22 18.26 14.43
C ALA A 356 3.83 16.87 14.66
N VAL A 357 3.51 16.20 15.78
CA VAL A 357 3.98 14.84 16.08
C VAL A 357 3.45 13.84 15.05
N LEU A 358 2.15 13.88 14.73
CA LEU A 358 1.57 12.97 13.73
C LEU A 358 2.16 13.19 12.33
N HIS A 359 2.44 14.44 11.96
CA HIS A 359 3.12 14.75 10.70
C HIS A 359 4.57 14.25 10.71
N GLU A 360 5.29 14.39 11.83
CA GLU A 360 6.66 13.88 11.93
C GLU A 360 6.71 12.35 11.88
N VAL A 361 5.74 11.66 12.48
CA VAL A 361 5.60 10.19 12.32
C VAL A 361 5.44 9.82 10.84
N LEU A 362 4.57 10.50 10.09
CA LEU A 362 4.36 10.23 8.67
C LEU A 362 5.60 10.53 7.82
N ARG A 363 6.27 11.68 8.07
CA ARG A 363 7.48 12.09 7.35
C ARG A 363 8.63 11.13 7.63
N PHE A 364 8.87 10.80 8.89
CA PHE A 364 10.05 10.05 9.31
C PHE A 364 9.92 8.55 9.02
N CYS A 365 8.76 7.96 9.35
CA CYS A 365 8.59 6.50 9.30
C CYS A 365 8.27 5.98 7.89
N ASN A 366 7.78 6.85 6.99
CA ASN A 366 7.53 6.53 5.58
C ASN A 366 6.76 5.23 5.38
N VAL A 367 5.55 5.13 5.93
CA VAL A 367 4.73 3.90 5.85
C VAL A 367 4.59 3.40 4.40
N VAL A 368 4.57 4.26 3.39
CA VAL A 368 4.59 3.87 1.97
C VAL A 368 5.79 4.51 1.26
N PRO A 369 7.02 3.97 1.41
CA PRO A 369 8.25 4.71 1.09
C PRO A 369 8.46 4.91 -0.42
N LEU A 370 7.96 3.98 -1.25
CA LEU A 370 8.10 4.00 -2.70
C LEU A 370 6.78 4.31 -3.44
N GLY A 371 5.77 4.76 -2.69
CA GLY A 371 4.41 4.90 -3.20
C GLY A 371 3.87 3.57 -3.76
N ILE A 372 2.85 3.68 -4.62
CA ILE A 372 2.40 2.56 -5.46
C ILE A 372 2.87 2.84 -6.88
N PHE A 373 3.52 1.86 -7.51
CA PHE A 373 4.17 2.03 -8.80
C PHE A 373 3.23 2.62 -9.86
N ARG A 374 3.77 3.55 -10.64
CA ARG A 374 3.12 4.20 -11.77
C ARG A 374 3.63 3.59 -13.09
N ALA A 375 2.97 3.92 -14.18
CA ALA A 375 3.50 3.75 -15.51
C ALA A 375 3.19 4.98 -16.36
N THR A 376 4.01 5.19 -17.39
CA THR A 376 3.75 6.21 -18.39
C THR A 376 2.65 5.74 -19.36
N SER A 377 1.58 6.51 -19.53
CA SER A 377 0.48 6.19 -20.46
C SER A 377 0.86 6.43 -21.94
N GLN A 378 1.88 7.27 -22.17
CA GLN A 378 2.46 7.66 -23.45
C GLN A 378 3.96 7.95 -23.28
N ASP A 379 4.68 8.17 -24.38
CA ASP A 379 6.08 8.63 -24.32
C ASP A 379 6.15 10.00 -23.63
N ALA A 380 7.14 10.19 -22.77
CA ALA A 380 7.32 11.39 -21.97
C ALA A 380 8.77 11.90 -22.06
N VAL A 381 8.95 13.19 -21.82
CA VAL A 381 10.27 13.79 -21.63
C VAL A 381 10.33 14.44 -20.26
N VAL A 382 11.33 14.07 -19.46
CA VAL A 382 11.54 14.62 -18.12
C VAL A 382 13.01 15.01 -18.01
N ARG A 383 13.29 16.30 -17.77
CA ARG A 383 14.67 16.84 -17.67
C ARG A 383 15.61 16.42 -18.81
N GLY A 384 15.08 16.35 -20.03
CA GLY A 384 15.84 15.97 -21.23
C GLY A 384 16.00 14.46 -21.44
N TYR A 385 15.53 13.62 -20.52
CA TYR A 385 15.45 12.17 -20.72
C TYR A 385 14.13 11.76 -21.35
N THR A 386 14.20 10.84 -22.31
CA THR A 386 13.04 10.21 -22.92
C THR A 386 12.62 9.00 -22.11
N ILE A 387 11.35 8.95 -21.71
CA ILE A 387 10.75 7.83 -20.97
C ILE A 387 9.64 7.23 -21.86
N PRO A 388 9.88 6.06 -22.49
CA PRO A 388 8.88 5.45 -23.36
C PRO A 388 7.60 5.07 -22.63
N ARG A 389 6.50 4.97 -23.37
CA ARG A 389 5.20 4.46 -22.92
C ARG A 389 5.34 3.10 -22.23
N GLY A 390 4.60 2.91 -21.15
CA GLY A 390 4.55 1.66 -20.38
C GLY A 390 5.75 1.44 -19.46
N THR A 391 6.71 2.37 -19.43
CA THR A 391 7.83 2.32 -18.48
C THR A 391 7.28 2.37 -17.06
N MET A 392 7.75 1.48 -16.19
CA MET A 392 7.37 1.51 -14.78
C MET A 392 8.07 2.68 -14.09
N VAL A 393 7.33 3.44 -13.28
CA VAL A 393 7.84 4.61 -12.57
C VAL A 393 7.64 4.40 -11.07
N ILE A 394 8.74 4.38 -10.33
CA ILE A 394 8.76 4.28 -8.87
C ILE A 394 8.95 5.69 -8.31
N THR A 395 8.07 6.09 -7.40
CA THR A 395 8.11 7.41 -6.75
C THR A 395 8.71 7.25 -5.37
N ASN A 396 9.99 7.58 -5.20
CA ASN A 396 10.67 7.41 -3.92
C ASN A 396 10.25 8.53 -2.95
N LEU A 397 9.10 8.37 -2.29
CA LEU A 397 8.57 9.32 -1.31
C LEU A 397 9.49 9.45 -0.09
N TYR A 398 10.19 8.38 0.29
CA TYR A 398 11.24 8.44 1.31
C TYR A 398 12.30 9.50 0.97
N SER A 399 12.78 9.52 -0.28
CA SER A 399 13.76 10.55 -0.69
C SER A 399 13.23 11.98 -0.62
N VAL A 400 11.91 12.21 -0.77
CA VAL A 400 11.30 13.54 -0.60
C VAL A 400 11.34 13.97 0.87
N HIS A 401 11.00 13.05 1.76
CA HIS A 401 10.94 13.30 3.19
C HIS A 401 12.33 13.39 3.85
N PHE A 402 13.36 12.95 3.14
CA PHE A 402 14.76 13.02 3.55
C PHE A 402 15.61 13.92 2.65
N ASP A 403 14.97 14.75 1.82
CA ASP A 403 15.64 15.70 0.94
C ASP A 403 16.19 16.88 1.76
N GLU A 404 17.50 16.95 1.93
CA GLU A 404 18.18 18.02 2.69
C GLU A 404 17.96 19.42 2.09
N LYS A 405 17.52 19.51 0.81
CA LYS A 405 17.09 20.78 0.23
C LYS A 405 15.85 21.36 0.93
N TYR A 406 14.98 20.49 1.44
CA TYR A 406 13.67 20.85 1.99
C TYR A 406 13.56 20.60 3.50
N TRP A 407 14.40 19.74 4.06
CA TRP A 407 14.34 19.36 5.46
C TRP A 407 15.70 19.54 6.13
N SER A 408 15.73 20.35 7.19
CA SER A 408 16.91 20.44 8.06
C SER A 408 17.04 19.20 8.94
N ASP A 409 18.20 18.56 8.94
CA ASP A 409 18.50 17.32 9.68
C ASP A 409 17.39 16.25 9.54
N PRO A 410 17.12 15.76 8.32
CA PRO A 410 15.98 14.89 8.05
C PRO A 410 16.03 13.56 8.79
N SER A 411 17.23 13.13 9.21
CA SER A 411 17.51 11.90 9.97
C SER A 411 17.14 11.98 11.45
N ILE A 412 16.77 13.17 11.94
CA ILE A 412 16.34 13.38 13.33
C ILE A 412 14.80 13.43 13.38
N PHE A 413 14.21 12.63 14.28
CA PHE A 413 12.80 12.74 14.63
C PHE A 413 12.59 13.99 15.50
N CYS A 414 12.01 15.04 14.93
CA CYS A 414 11.80 16.33 15.57
C CYS A 414 10.44 16.91 15.17
N PRO A 415 9.40 16.76 16.01
CA PRO A 415 8.07 17.35 15.76
C PRO A 415 8.12 18.87 15.58
N GLU A 416 9.01 19.57 16.28
CA GLU A 416 9.13 21.02 16.25
C GLU A 416 9.39 21.59 14.85
N ARG A 417 9.86 20.78 13.88
CA ARG A 417 10.03 21.22 12.48
C ARG A 417 8.72 21.59 11.79
N PHE A 418 7.58 21.14 12.31
CA PHE A 418 6.25 21.47 11.82
C PHE A 418 5.61 22.63 12.60
N LEU A 419 6.36 23.34 13.43
CA LEU A 419 5.89 24.48 14.21
C LEU A 419 6.62 25.76 13.79
N ASP A 420 5.89 26.87 13.74
CA ASP A 420 6.50 28.20 13.63
C ASP A 420 7.04 28.71 14.98
N CYS A 421 7.65 29.90 14.98
CA CYS A 421 8.15 30.54 16.19
C CYS A 421 7.09 30.86 17.25
N ASN A 422 5.80 30.84 16.89
CA ASN A 422 4.67 31.04 17.79
C ASN A 422 4.03 29.72 18.25
N GLY A 423 4.61 28.58 17.87
CA GLY A 423 4.08 27.25 18.18
C GLY A 423 2.85 26.86 17.35
N LYS A 424 2.55 27.56 16.24
CA LYS A 424 1.47 27.17 15.33
C LYS A 424 1.95 26.11 14.35
N PHE A 425 1.07 25.17 14.02
CA PHE A 425 1.36 24.16 13.02
C PHE A 425 1.53 24.77 11.62
N VAL A 426 2.61 24.40 10.93
CA VAL A 426 2.92 24.80 9.56
C VAL A 426 3.06 23.57 8.68
N ARG A 427 2.29 23.54 7.59
CA ARG A 427 2.40 22.48 6.59
C ARG A 427 3.59 22.75 5.66
N HIS A 428 4.41 21.73 5.47
CA HIS A 428 5.53 21.78 4.53
C HIS A 428 5.12 21.34 3.11
N GLU A 429 5.61 21.99 2.05
CA GLU A 429 5.25 21.63 0.67
C GLU A 429 5.80 20.26 0.24
N ALA A 430 6.97 19.89 0.75
CA ALA A 430 7.62 18.60 0.52
C ALA A 430 7.08 17.48 1.43
N PHE A 431 5.95 17.69 2.11
CA PHE A 431 5.27 16.67 2.90
C PHE A 431 4.28 15.89 2.03
N LEU A 432 4.71 14.75 1.50
CA LEU A 432 3.98 13.94 0.51
C LEU A 432 3.71 12.47 0.93
N PRO A 433 3.33 12.14 2.19
CA PRO A 433 3.08 10.75 2.58
C PRO A 433 1.87 10.12 1.87
N PHE A 434 0.96 10.96 1.36
CA PHE A 434 -0.24 10.54 0.63
C PHE A 434 -0.08 10.63 -0.89
N SER A 435 1.17 10.77 -1.39
CA SER A 435 1.47 11.05 -2.81
C SER A 435 0.78 12.34 -3.31
N ILE A 436 0.83 12.60 -4.62
CA ILE A 436 0.22 13.77 -5.28
C ILE A 436 -0.33 13.38 -6.66
N GLY A 437 -1.04 14.31 -7.30
CA GLY A 437 -1.57 14.14 -8.65
C GLY A 437 -2.90 13.38 -8.69
N LYS A 438 -3.26 12.84 -9.87
CA LYS A 438 -4.56 12.17 -10.13
C LYS A 438 -4.84 10.97 -9.24
N ARG A 439 -3.79 10.41 -8.65
CA ARG A 439 -3.83 9.16 -7.87
C ARG A 439 -3.24 9.35 -6.47
N HIS A 440 -3.36 10.55 -5.92
CA HIS A 440 -3.12 10.79 -4.50
C HIS A 440 -4.07 9.92 -3.66
N CYS A 441 -3.75 9.73 -2.38
CA CYS A 441 -4.51 8.86 -1.50
C CYS A 441 -5.97 9.31 -1.39
N LEU A 442 -6.89 8.44 -1.84
CA LEU A 442 -8.33 8.68 -1.72
C LEU A 442 -8.78 8.81 -0.26
N GLY A 443 -8.14 8.05 0.64
CA GLY A 443 -8.46 8.00 2.06
C GLY A 443 -7.72 9.02 2.93
N GLU A 444 -7.01 10.01 2.38
CA GLU A 444 -6.17 10.93 3.18
C GLU A 444 -6.96 11.60 4.32
N GLN A 445 -8.15 12.10 4.05
CA GLN A 445 -8.96 12.79 5.06
C GLN A 445 -9.38 11.86 6.20
N LEU A 446 -9.81 10.63 5.85
CA LEU A 446 -10.21 9.62 6.83
C LEU A 446 -9.00 9.16 7.65
N ALA A 447 -7.88 8.84 7.01
CA ALA A 447 -6.66 8.41 7.70
C ALA A 447 -6.15 9.46 8.69
N ARG A 448 -6.17 10.76 8.32
CA ARG A 448 -5.79 11.84 9.24
C ARG A 448 -6.73 11.94 10.43
N LEU A 449 -8.03 11.72 10.22
CA LEU A 449 -9.04 11.73 11.28
C LEU A 449 -8.83 10.56 12.24
N GLU A 450 -8.69 9.34 11.71
CA GLU A 450 -8.40 8.14 12.50
C GLU A 450 -7.11 8.31 13.31
N MET A 451 -6.03 8.74 12.65
CA MET A 451 -4.76 8.97 13.32
C MET A 451 -4.89 9.96 14.47
N PHE A 452 -5.58 11.09 14.27
CA PHE A 452 -5.79 12.07 15.32
C PHE A 452 -6.60 11.48 16.48
N LEU A 453 -7.79 10.94 16.22
CA LEU A 453 -8.69 10.48 17.27
C LEU A 453 -8.14 9.29 18.06
N PHE A 454 -7.60 8.26 17.40
CA PHE A 454 -7.02 7.12 18.11
C PHE A 454 -5.80 7.54 18.93
N PHE A 455 -4.94 8.42 18.38
CA PHE A 455 -3.74 8.87 19.08
C PHE A 455 -4.06 9.74 20.29
N THR A 456 -4.93 10.74 20.14
CA THR A 456 -5.31 11.63 21.24
C THR A 456 -6.08 10.87 22.30
N THR A 457 -7.02 10.01 21.91
CA THR A 457 -7.82 9.23 22.86
C THR A 457 -6.94 8.26 23.67
N LEU A 458 -5.96 7.62 23.02
CA LEU A 458 -5.01 6.74 23.69
C LEU A 458 -4.14 7.51 24.70
N LEU A 459 -3.52 8.62 24.28
CA LEU A 459 -2.57 9.36 25.13
C LEU A 459 -3.26 10.23 26.18
N GLN A 460 -4.52 10.60 25.98
CA GLN A 460 -5.35 11.22 27.03
C GLN A 460 -5.54 10.28 28.23
N ARG A 461 -5.54 8.97 27.98
CA ARG A 461 -5.86 7.96 29.02
C ARG A 461 -4.62 7.28 29.57
N PHE A 462 -3.61 7.06 28.74
CA PHE A 462 -2.46 6.25 29.09
C PHE A 462 -1.13 6.94 28.82
N HIS A 463 -0.18 6.67 29.70
CA HIS A 463 1.24 6.83 29.45
C HIS A 463 1.83 5.50 28.97
N LEU A 464 2.50 5.54 27.81
CA LEU A 464 3.08 4.39 27.12
C LEU A 464 4.57 4.31 27.40
N GLN A 465 5.05 3.12 27.77
CA GLN A 465 6.48 2.86 27.96
C GLN A 465 6.84 1.47 27.45
N PHE A 466 8.13 1.24 27.19
CA PHE A 466 8.61 -0.11 26.98
C PHE A 466 8.74 -0.87 28.31
N PRO A 467 8.59 -2.20 28.32
CA PRO A 467 8.93 -3.01 29.48
C PRO A 467 10.38 -2.79 29.93
N GLU A 468 10.64 -2.94 31.21
CA GLU A 468 12.00 -2.75 31.75
C GLU A 468 13.03 -3.64 31.04
N GLY A 469 14.15 -3.04 30.62
CA GLY A 469 15.21 -3.72 29.87
C GLY A 469 14.88 -4.03 28.40
N PHE A 470 13.69 -3.66 27.88
CA PHE A 470 13.35 -3.87 26.48
C PHE A 470 13.93 -2.79 25.58
N ILE A 471 14.72 -3.18 24.58
CA ILE A 471 15.27 -2.28 23.56
C ILE A 471 14.53 -2.57 22.24
N PRO A 472 13.68 -1.66 21.73
CA PRO A 472 12.96 -1.88 20.48
C PRO A 472 13.91 -1.83 19.27
N SER A 473 13.62 -2.65 18.26
CA SER A 473 14.26 -2.47 16.95
C SER A 473 13.55 -1.38 16.17
N LEU A 474 14.28 -0.33 15.79
CA LEU A 474 13.78 0.75 14.94
C LEU A 474 13.87 0.43 13.44
N SER A 475 14.51 -0.70 13.09
CA SER A 475 14.57 -1.14 11.69
C SER A 475 13.18 -1.59 11.22
N PRO A 476 12.66 -1.05 10.10
CA PRO A 476 11.37 -1.47 9.59
C PRO A 476 11.45 -2.90 9.05
N LYS A 477 10.33 -3.62 9.10
CA LYS A 477 10.14 -4.82 8.30
C LYS A 477 9.88 -4.38 6.85
N LEU A 478 10.68 -4.88 5.92
CA LEU A 478 10.57 -4.53 4.51
C LEU A 478 9.30 -5.12 3.89
N GLY A 479 8.57 -4.28 3.15
CA GLY A 479 7.34 -4.61 2.44
C GLY A 479 7.01 -3.48 1.45
N MET A 480 5.85 -3.56 0.79
CA MET A 480 5.32 -2.37 0.09
C MET A 480 4.99 -1.23 1.08
N THR A 481 4.70 -1.61 2.32
CA THR A 481 4.61 -0.71 3.47
C THR A 481 5.76 -0.95 4.45
N LEU A 482 6.20 0.10 5.17
CA LEU A 482 7.14 -0.01 6.29
C LEU A 482 6.37 -0.10 7.60
N GLN A 483 6.46 -1.26 8.23
CA GLN A 483 5.91 -1.50 9.55
C GLN A 483 7.01 -1.68 10.59
N PRO A 484 6.77 -1.30 11.85
CA PRO A 484 7.69 -1.63 12.92
C PRO A 484 7.71 -3.15 13.12
N ARG A 485 8.88 -3.68 13.52
CA ARG A 485 8.96 -5.06 14.00
C ARG A 485 8.05 -5.26 15.22
N SER A 486 7.79 -6.52 15.58
CA SER A 486 7.02 -6.81 16.79
C SER A 486 7.68 -6.16 18.00
N TYR A 487 6.92 -5.40 18.78
CA TYR A 487 7.34 -4.79 20.03
C TYR A 487 6.20 -4.88 21.03
N SER A 488 6.56 -4.89 22.32
CA SER A 488 5.60 -4.85 23.42
C SER A 488 5.70 -3.50 24.12
N ILE A 489 4.56 -3.00 24.61
CA ILE A 489 4.46 -1.77 25.42
C ILE A 489 3.67 -2.05 26.69
N CYS A 490 4.00 -1.31 27.74
CA CYS A 490 3.20 -1.18 28.95
C CYS A 490 2.37 0.10 28.86
N LYS A 491 1.20 0.08 29.51
CA LYS A 491 0.31 1.23 29.64
C LYS A 491 0.09 1.55 31.13
N PHE A 492 0.27 2.81 31.50
CA PHE A 492 0.00 3.33 32.84
C PHE A 492 -1.15 4.31 32.76
N GLU A 493 -2.14 4.17 33.66
CA GLU A 493 -3.27 5.10 33.71
C GLU A 493 -2.82 6.46 34.22
N LEU A 494 -3.19 7.51 33.49
CA LEU A 494 -3.02 8.87 33.96
C LEU A 494 -4.10 9.14 35.02
N GLN A 495 -3.68 9.48 36.23
CA GLN A 495 -4.58 10.05 37.23
C GLN A 495 -4.81 11.51 36.85
N TYR A 496 -6.04 11.86 36.47
CA TYR A 496 -6.42 13.27 36.28
C TYR A 496 -6.26 14.01 37.62
N PHE A 497 -5.55 15.13 37.61
CA PHE A 497 -5.51 16.09 38.73
C PHE A 497 -6.71 17.03 38.70
#